data_AF-A0A9C9VKT6-F1
#
_entry.id   AF-A0A9C9VKT6-F1
#
_cell.length_a   1.000
_cell.length_b   1.000
_cell.length_c   1.000
_cell.angle_alpha   90.00
_cell.angle_beta   90.00
_cell.angle_gamma   90.00
#
_symmetry.space_group_name_H-M   'P 1'
#
loop_
_entity.id
_entity.type
_entity.pdbx_description
1 polymer ?
#
loop_
_entity_poly.entity_id
_entity_poly.type
_entity_poly.pdbx_seq_one_letter_code
_entity_poly.pdbx_strand_id
1 'polypeptide(L)'
;MDEFLKLQKACEKYKNDIDDIKRKLTKIEKKKNDVDPDVFDKIFNEYEGKLKEIEKKYKEDLSNLENLKKELNEKMLNNEEESKKLKKEIDEIELRYLAEEFGEDEYKKRMGDKKEKYQSLLQEIETIKATLGGENVVPGVVGVEEEDKKVTEEATPEPAKEESRKEQPEV
;
A
#
# COMPACT_ATOMS: atom_id res chain seq x y z
N MET A 1 3.00 -11.24 -1.05
CA MET A 1 2.01 -10.23 -1.52
C MET A 1 0.86 -10.91 -2.25
N ASP A 2 1.12 -11.77 -3.24
CA ASP A 2 0.06 -12.54 -3.94
C ASP A 2 -0.88 -13.33 -3.03
N GLU A 3 -0.33 -13.97 -1.99
CA GLU A 3 -1.12 -14.75 -1.04
C GLU A 3 -2.08 -13.87 -0.23
N PHE A 4 -1.63 -12.69 0.20
CA PHE A 4 -2.46 -11.71 0.89
C PHE A 4 -3.65 -11.30 0.01
N LEU A 5 -3.40 -10.95 -1.26
CA LEU A 5 -4.46 -10.56 -2.19
C LEU A 5 -5.44 -11.70 -2.50
N LYS A 6 -4.94 -12.95 -2.58
CA LYS A 6 -5.78 -14.14 -2.77
C LYS A 6 -6.69 -14.37 -1.56
N LEU A 7 -6.15 -14.29 -0.35
CA LEU A 7 -6.92 -14.45 0.89
C LEU A 7 -7.92 -13.31 1.07
N GLN A 8 -7.56 -12.08 0.73
CA GLN A 8 -8.49 -10.94 0.77
C GLN A 8 -9.72 -11.20 -0.12
N LYS A 9 -9.50 -11.61 -1.38
CA LYS A 9 -10.59 -11.97 -2.30
C LYS A 9 -11.40 -13.18 -1.82
N ALA A 10 -10.75 -14.18 -1.23
CA ALA A 10 -11.44 -15.33 -0.65
C ALA A 10 -12.36 -14.92 0.51
N CYS A 11 -11.87 -14.08 1.42
CA CYS A 11 -12.64 -13.51 2.53
C CYS A 11 -13.86 -12.72 2.06
N GLU A 12 -13.73 -11.90 1.02
CA GLU A 12 -14.87 -11.20 0.41
C GLU A 12 -15.89 -12.19 -0.18
N LYS A 13 -15.42 -13.21 -0.87
CA LYS A 13 -16.28 -14.26 -1.42
C LYS A 13 -17.04 -15.00 -0.30
N TYR A 14 -16.37 -15.39 0.77
CA TYR A 14 -17.02 -16.07 1.89
C TYR A 14 -18.11 -15.21 2.54
N LYS A 15 -17.89 -13.90 2.70
CA LYS A 15 -18.94 -12.99 3.19
C LYS A 15 -20.20 -13.05 2.32
N ASN A 16 -20.02 -12.96 1.01
CA ASN A 16 -21.13 -13.04 0.05
C ASN A 16 -21.84 -14.41 0.11
N ASP A 17 -21.08 -15.50 0.21
CA ASP A 17 -21.62 -16.86 0.30
C ASP A 17 -22.40 -17.07 1.62
N ILE A 18 -21.88 -16.56 2.74
CA ILE A 18 -22.54 -16.58 4.06
C ILE A 18 -23.88 -15.84 3.99
N ASP A 19 -23.90 -14.64 3.41
CA ASP A 19 -25.11 -13.83 3.30
C ASP A 19 -26.16 -14.48 2.39
N ASP A 20 -25.73 -15.09 1.28
CA ASP A 20 -26.62 -15.85 0.40
C ASP A 20 -27.24 -17.05 1.12
N ILE A 21 -26.44 -17.82 1.87
CA ILE A 21 -26.93 -18.98 2.62
C ILE A 21 -27.91 -18.54 3.72
N LYS A 22 -27.59 -17.48 4.49
CA LYS A 22 -28.49 -16.92 5.50
C LYS A 22 -29.83 -16.52 4.89
N ARG A 23 -29.80 -15.83 3.74
CA ARG A 23 -31.02 -15.48 2.99
C ARG A 23 -31.82 -16.70 2.54
N LYS A 24 -31.15 -17.77 2.09
CA LYS A 24 -31.82 -19.03 1.70
C LYS A 24 -32.45 -19.73 2.91
N LEU A 25 -31.74 -19.81 4.04
CA LEU A 25 -32.27 -20.34 5.30
C LEU A 25 -33.53 -19.60 5.75
N THR A 26 -33.53 -18.25 5.71
CA THR A 26 -34.74 -17.45 6.02
C THR A 26 -35.92 -17.78 5.10
N LYS A 27 -35.67 -18.04 3.80
CA LYS A 27 -36.74 -18.44 2.87
C LYS A 27 -37.25 -19.85 3.14
N ILE A 28 -36.37 -20.78 3.51
CA ILE A 28 -36.73 -22.16 3.86
C ILE A 28 -37.60 -22.13 5.13
N GLU A 29 -37.17 -21.39 6.16
CA GLU A 29 -37.88 -21.29 7.44
C GLU A 29 -39.31 -20.73 7.29
N LYS A 30 -39.52 -19.78 6.38
CA LYS A 30 -40.87 -19.27 6.06
C LYS A 30 -41.81 -20.33 5.49
N LYS A 31 -41.28 -21.39 4.86
CA LYS A 31 -42.05 -22.48 4.27
C LYS A 31 -42.23 -23.69 5.18
N LYS A 32 -41.80 -23.61 6.45
CA LYS A 32 -41.79 -24.74 7.39
C LYS A 32 -43.13 -25.47 7.50
N ASN A 33 -44.24 -24.73 7.46
CA ASN A 33 -45.59 -25.31 7.59
C ASN A 33 -46.24 -25.69 6.25
N ASP A 34 -45.59 -25.37 5.12
CA ASP A 34 -46.11 -25.61 3.76
C ASP A 34 -45.58 -26.90 3.14
N VAL A 35 -44.62 -27.56 3.81
CA VAL A 35 -43.92 -28.75 3.32
C VAL A 35 -43.90 -29.83 4.38
N ASP A 36 -43.60 -31.05 3.96
CA ASP A 36 -43.40 -32.18 4.88
C ASP A 36 -42.26 -31.88 5.89
N PRO A 37 -42.46 -32.16 7.19
CA PRO A 37 -41.46 -31.87 8.23
C PRO A 37 -40.10 -32.54 7.99
N ASP A 38 -40.07 -33.79 7.51
CA ASP A 38 -38.81 -34.50 7.27
C ASP A 38 -38.04 -33.88 6.10
N VAL A 39 -38.78 -33.42 5.08
CA VAL A 39 -38.19 -32.69 3.94
C VAL A 39 -37.65 -31.33 4.38
N PHE A 40 -38.39 -30.60 5.21
CA PHE A 40 -37.93 -29.34 5.79
C PHE A 40 -36.65 -29.54 6.59
N ASP A 41 -36.65 -30.45 7.57
CA ASP A 41 -35.53 -30.66 8.48
C ASP A 41 -34.28 -31.10 7.70
N LYS A 42 -34.43 -31.99 6.72
CA LYS A 42 -33.31 -32.41 5.86
C LYS A 42 -32.66 -31.24 5.13
N ILE A 43 -33.46 -30.42 4.44
CA ILE A 43 -32.94 -29.30 3.64
C ILE A 43 -32.39 -28.20 4.54
N PHE A 44 -33.09 -27.87 5.64
CA PHE A 44 -32.62 -26.86 6.59
C PHE A 44 -31.26 -27.24 7.17
N ASN A 45 -31.11 -28.48 7.65
CA ASN A 45 -29.86 -28.97 8.22
C ASN A 45 -28.72 -29.01 7.20
N GLU A 46 -29.00 -29.31 5.92
CA GLU A 46 -27.99 -29.25 4.86
C GLU A 46 -27.43 -27.83 4.66
N TYR A 47 -28.31 -26.83 4.61
CA TYR A 47 -27.89 -25.42 4.48
C TYR A 47 -27.22 -24.90 5.75
N GLU A 48 -27.69 -25.31 6.93
CA GLU A 48 -27.08 -24.95 8.21
C GLU A 48 -25.66 -25.55 8.32
N GLY A 49 -25.47 -26.80 7.89
CA GLY A 49 -24.17 -27.45 7.80
C GLY A 49 -23.21 -26.71 6.85
N LYS A 50 -23.69 -26.34 5.65
CA LYS A 50 -22.93 -25.51 4.70
C LYS A 50 -22.53 -24.16 5.28
N LEU A 51 -23.45 -23.51 6.01
CA LEU A 51 -23.18 -22.23 6.67
C LEU A 51 -22.05 -22.39 7.69
N LYS A 52 -22.13 -23.40 8.57
CA LYS A 52 -21.11 -23.68 9.59
C LYS A 52 -19.74 -23.94 8.97
N GLU A 53 -19.69 -24.69 7.86
CA GLU A 53 -18.43 -24.97 7.16
C GLU A 53 -17.79 -23.71 6.58
N ILE A 54 -18.58 -22.86 5.90
CA ILE A 54 -18.07 -21.63 5.30
C ILE A 54 -17.69 -20.61 6.38
N GLU A 55 -18.47 -20.48 7.45
CA GLU A 55 -18.13 -19.59 8.57
C GLU A 55 -16.84 -20.03 9.27
N LYS A 56 -16.56 -21.34 9.35
CA LYS A 56 -15.30 -21.85 9.86
C LYS A 56 -14.13 -21.46 8.95
N LYS A 57 -14.22 -21.76 7.65
CA LYS A 57 -13.18 -21.40 6.66
C LYS A 57 -12.93 -19.90 6.62
N TYR A 58 -14.00 -19.11 6.66
CA TYR A 58 -13.92 -17.66 6.70
C TYR A 58 -13.12 -17.15 7.90
N LYS A 59 -13.36 -17.69 9.10
CA LYS A 59 -12.62 -17.30 10.31
C LYS A 59 -11.14 -17.69 10.22
N GLU A 60 -10.84 -18.88 9.72
CA GLU A 60 -9.47 -19.36 9.54
C GLU A 60 -8.70 -18.46 8.55
N ASP A 61 -9.27 -18.22 7.37
CA ASP A 61 -8.65 -17.39 6.33
C ASP A 61 -8.58 -15.92 6.73
N LEU A 62 -9.55 -15.41 7.49
CA LEU A 62 -9.50 -14.05 8.04
C LEU A 62 -8.35 -13.88 9.05
N SER A 63 -8.14 -14.85 9.92
CA SER A 63 -7.01 -14.82 10.87
C SER A 63 -5.67 -14.88 10.13
N ASN A 64 -5.56 -15.72 9.10
CA ASN A 64 -4.36 -15.77 8.25
C ASN A 64 -4.11 -14.43 7.53
N LEU A 65 -5.17 -13.80 7.02
CA LEU A 65 -5.08 -12.49 6.37
C LEU A 65 -4.59 -11.41 7.34
N GLU A 66 -5.08 -11.40 8.57
CA GLU A 66 -4.63 -10.47 9.61
C GLU A 66 -3.15 -10.66 9.98
N ASN A 67 -2.69 -11.91 10.08
CA ASN A 67 -1.28 -12.22 10.33
C ASN A 67 -0.39 -11.73 9.18
N LEU A 68 -0.74 -12.04 7.94
CA LEU A 68 -0.02 -11.54 6.76
C LEU A 68 -0.02 -10.01 6.69
N LYS A 69 -1.13 -9.36 7.06
CA LYS A 69 -1.20 -7.90 7.15
C LYS A 69 -0.16 -7.36 8.13
N LYS A 70 -0.02 -8.00 9.29
CA LYS A 70 0.94 -7.60 10.32
C LYS A 70 2.37 -7.77 9.83
N GLU A 71 2.69 -8.92 9.26
CA GLU A 71 4.02 -9.20 8.69
C GLU A 71 4.42 -8.20 7.61
N LEU A 72 3.49 -7.85 6.71
CA LEU A 72 3.74 -6.84 5.67
C LEU A 72 4.00 -5.46 6.28
N ASN A 73 3.24 -5.05 7.31
CA ASN A 73 3.49 -3.78 8.00
C ASN A 73 4.84 -3.75 8.70
N GLU A 74 5.20 -4.83 9.41
CA GLU A 74 6.50 -4.93 10.08
C GLU A 74 7.65 -4.86 9.05
N LYS A 75 7.52 -5.58 7.93
CA LYS A 75 8.49 -5.52 6.84
C LYS A 75 8.61 -4.12 6.25
N MET A 76 7.49 -3.43 6.03
CA MET A 76 7.49 -2.05 5.53
C MET A 76 8.22 -1.10 6.47
N LEU A 77 7.95 -1.20 7.78
CA LEU A 77 8.61 -0.36 8.79
C LEU A 77 10.12 -0.62 8.82
N ASN A 78 10.55 -1.88 8.79
CA ASN A 78 11.96 -2.24 8.73
C ASN A 78 12.64 -1.65 7.48
N ASN A 79 12.01 -1.76 6.31
CA ASN A 79 12.53 -1.18 5.08
C ASN A 79 12.59 0.37 5.14
N GLU A 80 11.60 1.02 5.78
CA GLU A 80 11.60 2.48 5.99
C GLU A 80 12.74 2.92 6.92
N GLU A 81 13.07 2.14 7.95
CA GLU A 81 14.21 2.41 8.81
C GLU A 81 15.54 2.18 8.10
N GLU A 82 15.67 1.06 7.37
CA GLU A 82 16.89 0.72 6.63
C GLU A 82 17.18 1.73 5.53
N SER A 83 16.16 2.13 4.77
CA SER A 83 16.30 3.14 3.71
C SER A 83 16.75 4.50 4.26
N LYS A 84 16.25 4.93 5.42
CA LYS A 84 16.72 6.16 6.08
C LYS A 84 18.19 6.06 6.48
N LYS A 85 18.63 4.92 7.01
CA LYS A 85 20.03 4.70 7.38
C LYS A 85 20.92 4.72 6.13
N LEU A 86 20.52 4.00 5.10
CA LEU A 86 21.27 3.90 3.85
C LEU A 86 21.36 5.25 3.12
N LYS A 87 20.30 6.05 3.15
CA LYS A 87 20.30 7.42 2.60
C LYS A 87 21.36 8.29 3.29
N LYS A 88 21.44 8.24 4.63
CA LYS A 88 22.48 8.97 5.37
C LYS A 88 23.89 8.54 4.97
N GLU A 89 24.12 7.23 4.82
CA GLU A 89 25.43 6.71 4.39
C GLU A 89 25.79 7.17 2.97
N ILE A 90 24.83 7.18 2.05
CA ILE A 90 25.01 7.69 0.67
C ILE A 90 25.37 9.17 0.72
N ASP A 91 24.58 9.98 1.44
CA ASP A 91 24.76 11.43 1.53
C ASP A 91 26.12 11.79 2.16
N GLU A 92 26.57 11.02 3.17
CA GLU A 92 27.89 11.20 3.76
C GLU A 92 29.02 10.90 2.76
N ILE A 93 28.92 9.80 1.99
CA ILE A 93 29.92 9.45 0.98
C ILE A 93 29.97 10.53 -0.12
N GLU A 94 28.81 11.01 -0.57
CA GLU A 94 28.72 12.08 -1.58
C GLU A 94 29.34 13.38 -1.08
N LEU A 95 29.05 13.77 0.17
CA LEU A 95 29.61 15.00 0.74
C LEU A 95 31.14 14.93 0.90
N ARG A 96 31.68 13.80 1.38
CA ARG A 96 33.14 13.62 1.52
C ARG A 96 33.85 13.59 0.17
N TYR A 97 33.22 13.03 -0.86
CA TYR A 97 33.74 13.08 -2.23
C TYR A 97 33.77 14.52 -2.76
N LEU A 98 32.70 15.29 -2.55
CA LEU A 98 32.65 16.72 -2.92
C LEU A 98 33.68 17.57 -2.16
N ALA A 99 34.02 17.17 -0.94
CA ALA A 99 35.11 17.77 -0.16
C ALA A 99 36.51 17.30 -0.61
N GLU A 100 36.60 16.53 -1.70
CA GLU A 100 37.84 16.00 -2.28
C GLU A 100 38.64 15.11 -1.30
N GLU A 101 38.00 14.48 -0.30
CA GLU A 101 38.67 13.58 0.65
C GLU A 101 39.24 12.32 -0.03
N PHE A 102 38.67 11.92 -1.17
CA PHE A 102 39.12 10.79 -1.96
C PHE A 102 38.70 10.93 -3.44
N GLY A 103 39.41 10.22 -4.32
CA GLY A 103 39.16 10.25 -5.76
C GLY A 103 38.03 9.32 -6.24
N GLU A 104 37.76 9.35 -7.55
CA GLU A 104 36.65 8.65 -8.21
C GLU A 104 36.63 7.13 -7.95
N ASP A 105 37.78 6.46 -7.99
CA ASP A 105 37.85 5.01 -7.81
C ASP A 105 37.45 4.59 -6.38
N GLU A 106 37.87 5.37 -5.38
CA GLU A 106 37.49 5.13 -3.99
C GLU A 106 36.03 5.50 -3.73
N TYR A 107 35.53 6.57 -4.35
CA TYR A 107 34.11 6.92 -4.34
C TYR A 107 33.26 5.74 -4.85
N LYS A 108 33.57 5.21 -6.03
CA LYS A 108 32.82 4.06 -6.61
C LYS A 108 32.87 2.84 -5.69
N LYS A 109 34.03 2.55 -5.09
CA LYS A 109 34.19 1.43 -4.15
C LYS A 109 33.36 1.63 -2.87
N ARG A 110 33.35 2.84 -2.30
CA ARG A 110 32.58 3.18 -1.10
C ARG A 110 31.08 3.22 -1.37
N MET A 111 30.67 3.80 -2.50
CA MET A 111 29.29 3.87 -2.93
C MET A 111 28.74 2.46 -3.21
N GLY A 112 29.51 1.63 -3.94
CA GLY A 112 29.14 0.26 -4.25
C GLY A 112 27.73 0.15 -4.80
N ASP A 113 26.93 -0.76 -4.23
CA ASP A 113 25.52 -1.00 -4.59
C ASP A 113 24.52 -0.24 -3.70
N LYS A 114 24.98 0.71 -2.87
CA LYS A 114 24.11 1.40 -1.90
C LYS A 114 22.94 2.13 -2.57
N LYS A 115 23.19 2.81 -3.69
CA LYS A 115 22.13 3.52 -4.44
C LYS A 115 21.07 2.56 -4.97
N GLU A 116 21.49 1.42 -5.53
CA GLU A 116 20.57 0.40 -6.04
C GLU A 116 19.75 -0.23 -4.91
N LYS A 117 20.39 -0.59 -3.80
CA LYS A 117 19.70 -1.09 -2.59
C LYS A 117 18.68 -0.09 -2.04
N TYR A 118 19.06 1.20 -1.97
CA TYR A 118 18.17 2.25 -1.51
C TYR A 118 16.92 2.35 -2.39
N GLN A 119 17.10 2.36 -3.73
CA GLN A 119 15.97 2.37 -4.67
C GLN A 119 15.11 1.12 -4.58
N SER A 120 15.72 -0.06 -4.43
CA SER A 120 15.00 -1.32 -4.24
C SER A 120 14.14 -1.31 -2.98
N LEU A 121 14.65 -0.75 -1.86
CA LEU A 121 13.89 -0.63 -0.62
C LEU A 121 12.67 0.30 -0.79
N LEU A 122 12.85 1.44 -1.47
CA LEU A 122 11.74 2.37 -1.74
C LEU A 122 10.64 1.71 -2.59
N GLN A 123 11.02 1.01 -3.66
CA GLN A 123 10.07 0.28 -4.50
C GLN A 123 9.31 -0.80 -3.72
N GLU A 124 10.00 -1.53 -2.85
CA GLU A 124 9.36 -2.55 -2.02
C GLU A 124 8.38 -1.93 -1.01
N ILE A 125 8.72 -0.80 -0.39
CA ILE A 125 7.81 -0.05 0.49
C ILE A 125 6.55 0.37 -0.27
N GLU A 126 6.68 0.93 -1.47
CA GLU A 126 5.54 1.32 -2.30
C GLU A 126 4.67 0.11 -2.68
N THR A 127 5.28 -1.00 -3.06
CA THR A 127 4.56 -2.23 -3.42
C THR A 127 3.77 -2.78 -2.22
N ILE A 128 4.36 -2.73 -1.01
CA ILE A 128 3.66 -3.14 0.21
C ILE A 128 2.51 -2.18 0.52
N LYS A 129 2.73 -0.85 0.44
CA LYS A 129 1.68 0.16 0.66
C LYS A 129 0.48 -0.05 -0.27
N ALA A 130 0.75 -0.26 -1.55
CA ALA A 130 -0.25 -0.57 -2.55
C ALA A 130 -1.06 -1.83 -2.20
N THR A 131 -0.34 -2.92 -1.88
CA THR A 131 -0.94 -4.20 -1.49
C THR A 131 -1.84 -4.07 -0.26
N LEU A 132 -1.42 -3.29 0.74
CA LEU A 132 -2.19 -3.05 1.97
C LEU A 132 -3.34 -2.06 1.79
N GLY A 133 -3.17 -1.06 0.92
CA GLY A 133 -4.16 -0.02 0.60
C GLY A 133 -5.24 -0.47 -0.39
N GLY A 134 -5.06 -1.62 -1.05
CA GLY A 134 -5.99 -2.14 -2.06
C GLY A 134 -5.83 -1.49 -3.44
N GLU A 135 -4.79 -0.68 -3.65
CA GLU A 135 -4.40 -0.23 -4.99
C GLU A 135 -3.61 -1.35 -5.66
N ASN A 136 -4.14 -1.87 -6.77
CA ASN A 136 -3.36 -2.73 -7.68
C ASN A 136 -2.24 -1.89 -8.29
N VAL A 137 -1.08 -1.82 -7.63
CA VAL A 137 0.13 -1.33 -8.28
C VAL A 137 0.70 -2.47 -9.11
N VAL A 138 0.55 -2.32 -10.43
CA VAL A 138 1.29 -3.11 -11.41
C VAL A 138 2.77 -2.71 -11.26
N PRO A 139 3.67 -3.63 -10.87
CA PRO A 139 5.07 -3.29 -10.77
C PRO A 139 5.64 -3.19 -12.20
N GLY A 140 6.07 -2.00 -12.61
CA GLY A 140 6.83 -1.86 -13.85
C GLY A 140 6.62 -0.59 -14.69
N VAL A 141 6.58 0.60 -14.09
CA VAL A 141 6.92 1.83 -14.83
C VAL A 141 7.66 2.79 -13.89
N VAL A 142 8.93 2.51 -13.60
CA VAL A 142 9.87 3.59 -13.26
C VAL A 142 10.44 4.06 -14.59
N GLY A 143 9.68 4.92 -15.26
CA GLY A 143 10.19 5.72 -16.37
C GLY A 143 11.16 6.74 -15.79
N VAL A 144 12.42 6.61 -16.19
CA VAL A 144 13.45 7.62 -16.01
C VAL A 144 12.94 8.93 -16.60
N GLU A 145 12.67 9.93 -15.77
CA GLU A 145 12.58 11.32 -16.24
C GLU A 145 13.90 12.01 -15.88
N GLU A 146 14.80 12.00 -16.87
CA GLU A 146 15.82 13.03 -17.02
C GLU A 146 15.10 14.38 -17.24
N GLU A 147 15.18 15.29 -16.29
CA GLU A 147 14.90 16.71 -16.56
C GLU A 147 16.21 17.47 -16.75
N ASP A 148 16.71 17.42 -17.99
CA ASP A 148 17.44 18.52 -18.58
C ASP A 148 16.42 19.57 -19.07
N LYS A 149 16.36 20.74 -18.42
CA LYS A 149 15.78 21.95 -19.05
C LYS A 149 16.36 23.27 -18.51
N LYS A 150 17.34 23.72 -19.28
CA LYS A 150 17.82 25.08 -19.52
C LYS A 150 16.69 26.12 -19.71
N VAL A 151 16.72 27.23 -18.96
CA VAL A 151 16.01 28.52 -19.24
C VAL A 151 16.84 29.66 -18.59
N THR A 152 17.75 30.30 -19.34
CA THR A 152 17.68 31.68 -19.88
C THR A 152 17.60 32.82 -18.85
N GLU A 153 18.74 33.52 -18.71
CA GLU A 153 18.93 34.97 -18.90
C GLU A 153 17.81 35.92 -18.42
N GLU A 154 18.03 36.57 -17.26
CA GLU A 154 17.36 37.83 -16.92
C GLU A 154 18.38 38.96 -16.79
N ALA A 155 18.28 39.88 -17.75
CA ALA A 155 18.89 41.20 -17.70
C ALA A 155 18.14 42.08 -16.68
N THR A 156 18.89 42.77 -15.83
CA THR A 156 18.43 43.95 -15.09
C THR A 156 18.12 45.09 -16.08
N PRO A 157 17.13 45.95 -15.81
CA PRO A 157 17.45 47.17 -15.05
C PRO A 157 16.34 47.70 -14.12
N GLU A 158 16.78 48.30 -13.01
CA GLU A 158 16.10 49.29 -12.16
C GLU A 158 15.99 50.67 -12.86
N PRO A 159 15.47 51.78 -12.25
CA PRO A 159 14.43 51.98 -11.23
C PRO A 159 13.50 53.21 -11.52
N ALA A 160 12.40 53.40 -10.76
CA ALA A 160 11.77 54.71 -10.43
C ALA A 160 10.67 54.49 -9.37
N LYS A 161 10.78 55.07 -8.14
CA LYS A 161 10.08 56.29 -7.65
C LYS A 161 8.56 56.25 -7.85
N GLU A 162 7.66 56.62 -6.93
CA GLU A 162 7.70 57.48 -5.74
C GLU A 162 6.33 57.29 -5.02
N GLU A 163 6.33 57.47 -3.69
CA GLU A 163 5.29 58.12 -2.87
C GLU A 163 3.81 57.66 -2.81
N SER A 164 3.44 57.32 -1.56
CA SER A 164 2.40 57.96 -0.74
C SER A 164 0.92 57.91 -1.17
N ARG A 165 0.10 57.24 -0.32
CA ARG A 165 -1.14 57.71 0.35
C ARG A 165 -2.04 56.50 0.66
N LYS A 166 -2.40 56.19 1.90
CA LYS A 166 -3.25 56.86 2.92
C LYS A 166 -4.51 56.02 3.13
N GLU A 167 -4.81 55.81 4.41
CA GLU A 167 -6.15 55.73 5.02
C GLU A 167 -7.04 54.55 4.60
N GLN A 168 -7.03 53.52 5.45
CA GLN A 168 -8.17 52.65 5.70
C GLN A 168 -9.29 53.45 6.39
N PRO A 169 -10.57 53.19 6.08
CA PRO A 169 -11.66 53.50 7.00
C PRO A 169 -11.90 52.31 7.95
N GLU A 170 -11.98 52.61 9.25
CA GLU A 170 -12.60 51.74 10.26
C GLU A 170 -14.13 51.70 10.08
N VAL A 171 -14.74 50.60 10.49
CA VAL A 171 -16.15 50.51 10.89
C VAL A 171 -16.21 50.45 12.40
#